data_AF-A0A3B4D472-F1
#
_entry.id   AF-A0A3B4D472-F1
#
_cell.length_a   1.000
_cell.length_b   1.000
_cell.length_c   1.000
_cell.angle_alpha   90.00
_cell.angle_beta   90.00
_cell.angle_gamma   90.00
#
_symmetry.space_group_name_H-M   'P 1'
#
loop_
_entity.id
_entity.type
_entity.pdbx_description
1 polymer ?
#
loop_
_entity_poly.entity_id
_entity_poly.type
_entity_poly.pdbx_seq_one_letter_code
_entity_poly.pdbx_strand_id
1 'polypeptide(L)'
;MTPRLLCMAVLVLAAHLALTKAAVRVWGIQASGLEGDPTGPPDPYIKVWCGSSFGGMTEFYRDTRRPSWNAEFRFSNCKANDILKLEVWDKDLNLDDHLGTCTTQVQRGLNRNKSCRVGKGSLTYNFLRK
;
A
#
# COMPACT_ATOMS: atom_id res chain seq x y z
N MET A 1 27.20 -9.43 -37.02
CA MET A 1 26.96 -9.43 -35.56
C MET A 1 26.79 -10.87 -35.11
N THR A 2 27.61 -11.37 -34.19
CA THR A 2 27.56 -12.79 -33.79
C THR A 2 26.37 -13.05 -32.85
N PRO A 3 25.78 -14.27 -32.85
CA PRO A 3 24.66 -14.61 -31.97
C PRO A 3 25.00 -14.45 -30.48
N ARG A 4 26.29 -14.54 -30.11
CA ARG A 4 26.79 -14.28 -28.75
C ARG A 4 26.67 -12.80 -28.36
N LEU A 5 27.01 -11.87 -29.25
CA LEU A 5 26.89 -10.43 -29.00
C LEU A 5 25.42 -9.99 -28.89
N LEU A 6 24.53 -10.60 -29.70
CA LEU A 6 23.10 -10.35 -29.64
C LEU A 6 22.51 -10.79 -28.29
N CYS A 7 22.89 -11.99 -27.82
CA CYS A 7 22.42 -12.52 -26.54
C CYS A 7 22.86 -11.65 -25.36
N MET A 8 24.13 -11.23 -25.33
CA MET A 8 24.63 -10.34 -24.28
C MET A 8 23.89 -9.00 -24.26
N ALA A 9 23.64 -8.39 -25.43
CA ALA A 9 22.87 -7.15 -25.51
C ALA A 9 21.42 -7.31 -24.99
N VAL A 10 20.76 -8.43 -25.33
CA VAL A 10 19.40 -8.73 -24.86
C VAL A 10 19.37 -8.93 -23.34
N LEU A 11 20.32 -9.69 -22.78
CA LEU A 11 20.41 -9.92 -21.33
C LEU A 11 20.69 -8.62 -20.57
N VAL A 12 21.58 -7.77 -21.09
CA VAL A 12 21.90 -6.46 -20.50
C VAL A 12 20.68 -5.53 -20.54
N LEU A 13 19.95 -5.45 -21.66
CA LEU A 13 18.72 -4.67 -21.77
C LEU A 13 17.62 -5.17 -20.81
N ALA A 14 17.44 -6.48 -20.71
CA ALA A 14 16.48 -7.08 -19.78
C ALA A 14 16.84 -6.80 -18.31
N ALA A 15 18.13 -6.88 -17.96
CA ALA A 15 18.63 -6.54 -16.63
C ALA A 15 18.43 -5.05 -16.31
N HIS A 16 18.71 -4.15 -17.26
CA HIS A 16 18.43 -2.73 -17.11
C HIS A 16 16.94 -2.46 -16.93
N LEU A 17 16.06 -3.08 -17.73
CA LEU A 17 14.61 -2.96 -17.56
C LEU A 17 14.15 -3.45 -16.18
N ALA A 18 14.67 -4.57 -15.70
CA ALA A 18 14.37 -5.11 -14.36
C ALA A 18 14.86 -4.18 -13.24
N LEU A 19 16.02 -3.53 -13.40
CA LEU A 19 16.53 -2.52 -12.46
C LEU A 19 15.75 -1.20 -12.50
N THR A 20 15.17 -0.85 -13.66
CA THR A 20 14.40 0.40 -13.83
C THR A 20 12.96 0.30 -13.34
N LYS A 21 12.45 -0.92 -13.10
CA LYS A 21 11.14 -1.12 -12.51
C LYS A 21 11.15 -0.58 -11.08
N ALA A 22 10.43 0.51 -10.87
CA ALA A 22 10.28 1.11 -9.57
C ALA A 22 9.46 0.18 -8.66
N ALA A 23 10.18 -0.45 -7.72
CA ALA A 23 9.57 -1.26 -6.68
C ALA A 23 9.15 -0.36 -5.52
N VAL A 24 7.86 -0.37 -5.18
CA VAL A 24 7.34 0.27 -3.96
C VAL A 24 7.02 -0.79 -2.93
N ARG A 25 7.54 -0.57 -1.71
CA ARG A 25 7.27 -1.39 -0.52
C ARG A 25 6.49 -0.54 0.47
N VAL A 26 5.40 -1.06 1.04
CA VAL A 26 4.57 -0.39 2.06
C VAL A 26 4.52 -1.27 3.31
N TRP A 27 4.73 -0.70 4.50
CA TRP A 27 4.75 -1.45 5.77
C TRP A 27 4.51 -0.58 7.00
N GLY A 28 4.41 -1.22 8.16
CA GLY A 28 4.25 -0.55 9.45
C GLY A 28 2.95 0.23 9.51
N ILE A 29 1.86 -0.40 9.06
CA ILE A 29 0.55 0.21 8.93
C ILE A 29 -0.16 0.11 10.27
N GLN A 30 -0.62 1.25 10.78
CA GLN A 30 -1.30 1.36 12.07
C GLN A 30 -2.39 2.42 11.97
N ALA A 31 -3.49 2.21 12.67
CA ALA A 31 -4.53 3.23 12.81
C ALA A 31 -4.82 3.54 14.27
N SER A 32 -5.46 4.68 14.51
CA SER A 32 -5.86 5.12 15.84
C SER A 32 -7.14 5.94 15.78
N GLY A 33 -8.04 5.71 16.74
CA GLY A 33 -9.29 6.45 16.86
C GLY A 33 -10.28 6.17 15.73
N LEU A 34 -10.26 4.97 15.14
CA LEU A 34 -11.22 4.60 14.10
C LEU A 34 -12.65 4.55 14.67
N GLU A 35 -13.60 4.95 13.83
CA GLU A 35 -15.04 4.83 14.01
C GLU A 35 -15.60 4.24 12.71
N GLY A 36 -16.53 3.30 12.82
CA GLY A 36 -17.19 2.64 11.70
C GLY A 36 -18.60 2.22 12.10
N ASP A 37 -18.69 1.17 12.92
CA ASP A 37 -19.95 0.70 13.50
C ASP A 37 -20.78 1.77 14.23
N PRO A 38 -22.12 1.79 14.04
CA PRO A 38 -23.04 2.69 14.77
C PRO A 38 -22.98 2.53 16.29
N THR A 39 -22.71 1.30 16.75
CA THR A 39 -22.68 0.94 18.17
C THR A 39 -21.47 0.05 18.47
N GLY A 40 -20.25 0.55 18.27
CA GLY A 40 -19.07 -0.27 18.56
C GLY A 40 -17.75 0.33 18.12
N PRO A 41 -16.62 -0.29 18.51
CA PRO A 41 -15.41 -0.20 17.72
C PRO A 41 -15.59 -0.97 16.40
N PRO A 42 -14.92 -0.55 15.30
CA PRO A 42 -14.98 -1.28 14.03
C PRO A 42 -14.18 -2.59 14.08
N ASP A 43 -14.33 -3.37 13.01
CA ASP A 43 -13.53 -4.54 12.62
C ASP A 43 -12.54 -4.21 11.47
N PRO A 44 -11.52 -3.34 11.68
CA PRO A 44 -10.83 -2.70 10.59
C PRO A 44 -9.85 -3.59 9.80
N TYR A 45 -9.77 -3.34 8.49
CA TYR A 45 -8.71 -3.83 7.59
C TYR A 45 -8.34 -2.79 6.52
N ILE A 46 -7.24 -3.05 5.80
CA ILE A 46 -6.70 -2.10 4.81
C ILE A 46 -6.63 -2.74 3.42
N LYS A 47 -7.06 -2.02 2.38
CA LYS A 47 -6.79 -2.33 0.97
C LYS A 47 -5.72 -1.37 0.44
N VAL A 48 -4.70 -1.88 -0.24
CA VAL A 48 -3.58 -1.06 -0.73
C VAL A 48 -3.50 -1.10 -2.25
N TRP A 49 -3.32 0.07 -2.86
CA TRP A 49 -3.21 0.26 -4.30
C TRP A 49 -2.03 1.17 -4.62
N CYS A 50 -1.39 0.95 -5.77
CA CYS A 50 -0.53 1.96 -6.39
C CYS A 50 -0.94 2.17 -7.85
N GLY A 51 -1.31 3.40 -8.20
CA GLY A 51 -1.95 3.69 -9.49
C GLY A 51 -3.21 2.82 -9.64
N SER A 52 -3.31 2.08 -10.74
CA SER A 52 -4.39 1.10 -10.97
C SER A 52 -4.10 -0.30 -10.42
N SER A 53 -2.91 -0.55 -9.86
CA SER A 53 -2.52 -1.88 -9.40
C SER A 53 -3.02 -2.15 -7.99
N PHE A 54 -3.79 -3.23 -7.81
CA PHE A 54 -4.16 -3.74 -6.49
C PHE A 54 -2.99 -4.49 -5.85
N GLY A 55 -2.64 -4.14 -4.61
CA GLY A 55 -1.56 -4.77 -3.85
C GLY A 55 -2.01 -5.88 -2.91
N GLY A 56 -3.31 -5.95 -2.62
CA GLY A 56 -3.90 -6.87 -1.65
C GLY A 56 -4.53 -6.14 -0.46
N MET A 57 -4.90 -6.93 0.54
CA MET A 57 -5.49 -6.45 1.78
C MET A 57 -4.86 -7.11 3.01
N THR A 58 -5.03 -6.49 4.17
CA THR A 58 -4.65 -7.09 5.46
C THR A 58 -5.74 -8.05 5.96
N GLU A 59 -5.44 -8.80 7.02
CA GLU A 59 -6.50 -9.35 7.85
C GLU A 59 -7.27 -8.22 8.56
N PHE A 60 -8.52 -8.50 8.91
CA PHE A 60 -9.30 -7.64 9.78
C PHE A 60 -9.07 -8.02 11.25
N TYR A 61 -9.15 -7.04 12.14
CA TYR A 61 -9.11 -7.27 13.58
C TYR A 61 -10.42 -6.83 14.20
N ARG A 62 -10.97 -7.66 15.08
CA ARG A 62 -12.28 -7.41 15.67
C ARG A 62 -12.26 -6.31 16.72
N ASP A 63 -13.34 -5.53 16.79
CA ASP A 63 -13.68 -4.62 17.88
C ASP A 63 -12.51 -3.72 18.32
N THR A 64 -11.79 -3.09 17.38
CA THR A 64 -10.64 -2.23 17.70
C THR A 64 -10.59 -0.89 16.98
N ARG A 65 -10.37 0.17 17.77
CA ARG A 65 -10.11 1.53 17.25
C ARG A 65 -8.64 1.81 16.98
N ARG A 66 -7.74 0.88 17.33
CA ARG A 66 -6.27 1.08 17.31
C ARG A 66 -5.53 -0.12 16.73
N PRO A 67 -5.87 -0.59 15.53
CA PRO A 67 -5.21 -1.75 14.91
C PRO A 67 -3.77 -1.43 14.49
N SER A 68 -2.91 -2.45 14.53
CA SER A 68 -1.55 -2.42 13.98
C SER A 68 -1.31 -3.70 13.19
N TRP A 69 -1.21 -3.60 11.86
CA TRP A 69 -1.07 -4.77 11.00
C TRP A 69 0.41 -5.07 10.70
N ASN A 70 0.82 -6.30 10.95
CA ASN A 70 2.13 -6.81 10.53
C ASN A 70 2.11 -7.27 9.06
N ALA A 71 1.60 -6.42 8.17
CA ALA A 71 1.49 -6.69 6.75
C ALA A 71 2.48 -5.85 5.93
N GLU A 72 2.90 -6.38 4.80
CA GLU A 72 3.76 -5.71 3.84
C GLU A 72 3.24 -5.89 2.42
N PHE A 73 3.19 -4.80 1.66
CA PHE A 73 2.77 -4.80 0.27
C PHE A 73 3.92 -4.39 -0.64
N ARG A 74 4.06 -5.08 -1.79
CA ARG A 74 5.11 -4.81 -2.77
C ARG A 74 4.51 -4.63 -4.16
N PHE A 75 4.83 -3.52 -4.80
CA PHE A 75 4.40 -3.19 -6.16
C PHE A 75 5.63 -3.14 -7.07
N SER A 76 5.66 -3.97 -8.11
CA SER A 76 6.79 -4.04 -9.06
C SER A 76 6.69 -3.01 -10.20
N ASN A 77 5.50 -2.46 -10.46
CA ASN A 77 5.23 -1.56 -11.59
C ASN A 77 4.71 -0.17 -11.15
N CYS A 78 4.94 0.23 -9.90
CA CYS A 78 4.47 1.50 -9.32
C CYS A 78 5.42 2.64 -9.69
N LYS A 79 4.98 3.54 -10.57
CA LYS A 79 5.83 4.56 -11.19
C LYS A 79 6.06 5.76 -10.27
N ALA A 80 7.03 6.59 -10.64
CA ALA A 80 7.15 7.92 -10.03
C ALA A 80 5.84 8.67 -10.27
N ASN A 81 5.38 9.42 -9.28
CA ASN A 81 4.17 10.22 -9.35
C ASN A 81 2.85 9.43 -9.42
N ASP A 82 2.89 8.10 -9.42
CA ASP A 82 1.67 7.31 -9.16
C ASP A 82 1.13 7.62 -7.77
N ILE A 83 -0.17 7.42 -7.58
CA ILE A 83 -0.82 7.58 -6.29
C ILE A 83 -0.76 6.26 -5.54
N LEU A 84 -0.07 6.25 -4.39
CA LEU A 84 -0.21 5.21 -3.40
C LEU A 84 -1.49 5.50 -2.60
N LYS A 85 -2.43 4.56 -2.61
CA LYS A 85 -3.74 4.68 -1.97
C LYS A 85 -3.92 3.55 -0.95
N LEU A 86 -4.21 3.92 0.29
CA LEU A 86 -4.58 2.99 1.37
C LEU A 86 -6.02 3.30 1.76
N GLU A 87 -6.91 2.33 1.59
CA GLU A 87 -8.31 2.44 1.98
C GLU A 87 -8.51 1.68 3.29
N VAL A 88 -9.17 2.32 4.26
CA VAL A 88 -9.55 1.73 5.53
C VAL A 88 -10.99 1.27 5.42
N TRP A 89 -11.22 0.02 5.79
CA TRP A 89 -12.51 -0.65 5.70
C TRP A 89 -12.89 -1.25 7.04
N ASP A 90 -14.18 -1.33 7.30
CA ASP A 90 -14.80 -2.06 8.40
C ASP A 90 -15.33 -3.39 7.88
N LYS A 91 -15.12 -4.49 8.61
CA LYS A 91 -15.61 -5.80 8.19
C LYS A 91 -17.00 -6.03 8.78
N ASP A 92 -17.98 -6.21 7.92
CA ASP A 92 -19.36 -6.50 8.33
C ASP A 92 -19.83 -7.89 7.88
N LEU A 93 -20.95 -8.35 8.43
CA LEU A 93 -21.60 -9.59 8.01
C LEU A 93 -22.12 -9.53 6.57
N ASN A 94 -22.61 -8.36 6.15
CA ASN A 94 -23.24 -8.18 4.85
C ASN A 94 -22.32 -7.41 3.89
N LEU A 95 -22.14 -6.11 4.16
CA LEU A 95 -21.41 -5.18 3.29
C LEU A 95 -20.44 -4.40 4.14
N ASP A 96 -19.15 -4.55 3.84
CA ASP A 96 -18.07 -3.84 4.51
C ASP A 96 -18.17 -2.32 4.27
N ASP A 97 -18.07 -1.54 5.35
CA ASP A 97 -18.11 -0.09 5.28
C ASP A 97 -16.74 0.52 4.94
N HIS A 98 -16.71 1.50 4.04
CA HIS A 98 -15.49 2.24 3.72
C HIS A 98 -15.32 3.43 4.68
N LEU A 99 -14.34 3.33 5.59
CA LEU A 99 -14.10 4.32 6.65
C LEU A 99 -13.29 5.53 6.18
N GLY A 100 -12.50 5.36 5.11
CA GLY A 100 -11.82 6.47 4.45
C GLY A 100 -10.56 6.08 3.71
N THR A 101 -10.01 7.05 2.98
CA THR A 101 -8.90 6.82 2.06
C THR A 101 -7.75 7.77 2.35
N CYS A 102 -6.54 7.22 2.40
CA CYS A 102 -5.30 7.96 2.41
C CYS A 102 -4.59 7.84 1.08
N THR A 103 -4.21 8.98 0.51
CA THR A 103 -3.45 9.04 -0.74
C THR A 103 -2.13 9.76 -0.53
N THR A 104 -1.09 9.31 -1.23
CA THR A 104 0.20 10.01 -1.30
C THR A 104 0.82 9.76 -2.65
N GLN A 105 1.37 10.82 -3.24
CA GLN A 105 2.16 10.70 -4.45
C GLN A 105 3.46 9.96 -4.16
N VAL A 106 3.75 8.96 -4.98
CA VAL A 106 4.93 8.12 -4.82
C VAL A 106 6.19 8.89 -5.21
N GLN A 107 7.06 9.09 -4.24
CA GLN A 107 8.36 9.74 -4.38
C GLN A 107 9.49 8.73 -4.18
N ARG A 108 10.63 8.95 -4.83
CA ARG A 108 11.82 8.12 -4.63
C ARG A 108 12.33 8.24 -3.19
N GLY A 109 12.86 7.16 -2.65
CA GLY A 109 13.44 7.13 -1.32
C GLY A 109 12.47 6.64 -0.24
N LEU A 110 12.94 6.74 1.00
CA LEU A 110 12.25 6.24 2.18
C LEU A 110 11.35 7.33 2.77
N ASN A 111 10.08 6.99 2.93
CA ASN A 111 9.06 7.86 3.49
C ASN A 111 8.53 7.21 4.78
N ARG A 112 8.89 7.79 5.94
CA ARG A 112 8.52 7.27 7.26
C ARG A 112 7.34 8.03 7.85
N ASN A 113 6.52 7.35 8.65
CA ASN A 113 5.45 7.93 9.45
C ASN A 113 4.52 8.84 8.65
N LYS A 114 4.19 8.44 7.42
CA LYS A 114 3.15 9.12 6.64
C LYS A 114 1.84 8.95 7.38
N SER A 115 1.16 10.06 7.64
CA SER A 115 -0.07 10.07 8.41
C SER A 115 -1.16 10.87 7.68
N CYS A 116 -2.41 10.49 7.90
CA CYS A 116 -3.60 11.04 7.26
C CYS A 116 -4.82 10.79 8.14
N ARG A 117 -5.84 11.65 8.03
CA ARG A 117 -7.10 11.50 8.75
C ARG A 117 -8.02 10.51 8.03
N VAL A 118 -8.74 9.71 8.82
CA VAL A 118 -9.74 8.74 8.37
C VAL A 118 -10.93 8.86 9.31
N GLY A 119 -11.99 9.53 8.87
CA GLY A 119 -13.08 9.98 9.76
C GLY A 119 -12.53 10.84 10.89
N LYS A 120 -12.80 10.45 12.15
CA LYS A 120 -12.23 11.08 13.36
C LYS A 120 -10.86 10.51 13.77
N GLY A 121 -10.43 9.42 13.15
CA GLY A 121 -9.17 8.75 13.42
C GLY A 121 -8.03 9.15 12.49
N SER A 122 -6.95 8.38 12.56
CA SER A 122 -5.77 8.53 11.71
C SER A 122 -5.18 7.20 11.29
N LEU A 123 -4.64 7.14 10.08
CA LEU A 123 -3.83 6.02 9.59
C LEU A 123 -2.38 6.49 9.45
N THR A 124 -1.43 5.69 9.92
CA THR A 124 0.01 5.91 9.78
C THR A 124 0.67 4.72 9.09
N TYR A 125 1.59 4.99 8.17
CA TYR A 125 2.30 3.95 7.41
C TYR A 125 3.67 4.44 6.92
N ASN A 126 4.48 3.50 6.43
CA ASN A 126 5.77 3.77 5.79
C ASN A 126 5.76 3.25 4.37
N PHE A 127 6.53 3.88 3.48
CA PHE A 127 6.83 3.28 2.18
C PHE A 127 8.25 3.62 1.70
N LEU A 128 8.79 2.76 0.83
CA LEU A 128 10.06 2.97 0.14
C LEU A 128 9.87 2.73 -1.34
N ARG A 129 10.36 3.68 -2.15
CA ARG A 129 10.59 3.47 -3.58
C ARG A 129 12.09 3.48 -3.85
N LYS A 130 12.60 2.40 -4.43
CA LYS A 130 14.00 2.31 -4.86
C LYS A 130 14.24 3.13 -6.14
#